data_AF-F3KML7-F1
#
_entry.id   AF-F3KML7-F1
#
_cell.length_a   1.000
_cell.length_b   1.000
_cell.length_c   1.000
_cell.angle_alpha   90.00
_cell.angle_beta   90.00
_cell.angle_gamma   90.00
#
_symmetry.space_group_name_H-M   'P 1'
#
loop_
_entity.id
_entity.type
_entity.pdbx_description
1 polymer ?
#
loop_
_entity_poly.entity_id
_entity_poly.type
_entity_poly.pdbx_seq_one_letter_code
_entity_poly.pdbx_strand_id
1 'polypeptide(L)'
;MAKVILKLNPDTSYVDSCDVNPNRFGKEISKLSKNKKIRSYHHADSRFIVVSAASIIAKVVRDREIMKLRKNHDLGSGYPSDSKTIDFVKLYYKTNHILPVFVRKSWKPTQKILES
;
A
#
# COMPACT_ATOMS: atom_id res chain seq x y z
N MET A 1 4.63 9.24 0.47
CA MET A 1 5.76 9.68 -0.39
C MET A 1 6.45 10.92 0.16
N ALA A 2 5.75 12.06 0.36
CA ALA A 2 6.36 13.31 0.86
C ALA A 2 7.24 13.15 2.12
N LYS A 3 6.79 12.40 3.13
CA LYS A 3 7.59 12.10 4.35
C LYS A 3 8.95 11.44 4.03
N VAL A 4 8.97 10.49 3.10
CA VAL A 4 10.21 9.80 2.68
C VAL A 4 11.13 10.78 1.95
N ILE A 5 10.57 11.59 1.05
CA ILE A 5 11.31 12.61 0.31
C ILE A 5 11.93 13.64 1.26
N LEU A 6 11.18 14.11 2.26
CA LEU A 6 11.71 15.05 3.27
C LEU A 6 12.83 14.43 4.12
N LYS A 7 12.71 13.15 4.47
CA LYS A 7 13.72 12.43 5.26
C LYS A 7 15.01 12.20 4.48
N LEU A 8 14.91 11.81 3.21
CA LEU A 8 16.07 11.50 2.37
C LEU A 8 16.68 12.74 1.70
N ASN A 9 15.89 13.82 1.58
CA ASN A 9 16.29 15.11 1.05
C ASN A 9 17.02 15.05 -0.32
N PRO A 10 16.52 14.33 -1.34
CA PRO A 10 17.18 14.24 -2.64
C PRO A 10 17.04 15.52 -3.46
N ASP A 11 17.92 15.71 -4.44
CA ASP A 11 17.83 16.81 -5.41
C ASP A 11 16.64 16.67 -6.36
N THR A 12 16.30 15.44 -6.75
CA THR A 12 15.14 15.12 -7.59
C THR A 12 14.56 13.77 -7.17
N SER A 13 13.24 13.70 -7.04
CA SER A 13 12.53 12.44 -6.77
C SER A 13 11.71 12.00 -7.98
N TYR A 14 11.84 10.73 -8.35
CA TYR A 14 10.97 10.07 -9.31
C TYR A 14 9.91 9.28 -8.54
N VAL A 15 8.64 9.48 -8.88
CA VAL A 15 7.51 8.82 -8.19
C VAL A 15 6.60 8.13 -9.19
N ASP A 16 6.12 6.96 -8.79
CA ASP A 16 5.08 6.23 -9.52
C ASP A 16 3.70 6.78 -9.12
N SER A 17 2.93 7.23 -10.10
CA SER A 17 1.65 7.88 -9.87
C SER A 17 0.55 6.86 -9.64
N CYS A 18 -0.14 6.96 -8.49
CA CYS A 18 -1.39 6.25 -8.25
C CYS A 18 -2.63 7.07 -8.61
N ASP A 19 -2.46 8.35 -8.96
CA ASP A 19 -3.52 9.24 -9.43
C ASP A 19 -3.60 9.16 -10.97
N VAL A 20 -4.81 9.23 -11.53
CA VAL A 20 -5.09 9.30 -12.98
C VAL A 20 -4.29 10.38 -13.71
N ASN A 21 -3.98 11.49 -13.04
CA ASN A 21 -3.16 12.58 -13.56
C ASN A 21 -1.80 12.64 -12.82
N PRO A 22 -0.71 12.18 -13.46
CA PRO A 22 0.60 12.10 -12.81
C PRO A 22 1.19 13.49 -12.54
N ASN A 23 0.89 14.49 -13.37
CA ASN A 23 1.34 15.86 -13.15
C ASN A 23 0.68 16.48 -11.91
N ARG A 24 -0.63 16.25 -11.71
CA ARG A 24 -1.33 16.66 -10.49
C ARG A 24 -0.71 15.99 -9.26
N PHE A 25 -0.50 14.68 -9.33
CA PHE A 25 0.09 13.92 -8.23
C PHE A 25 1.47 14.44 -7.82
N GLY A 26 2.34 14.70 -8.81
CA GLY A 26 3.66 15.27 -8.58
C GLY A 26 3.60 16.64 -7.92
N LYS A 27 2.68 17.52 -8.36
CA LYS A 27 2.46 18.84 -7.75
C LYS A 27 2.01 18.74 -6.30
N GLU A 28 1.07 17.86 -5.98
CA GLU A 28 0.60 17.68 -4.59
C GLU A 28 1.71 17.14 -3.69
N ILE A 29 2.50 16.18 -4.16
CA ILE A 29 3.66 15.69 -3.41
C ILE A 29 4.68 16.81 -3.21
N SER A 30 4.94 17.64 -4.23
CA SER A 30 5.88 18.76 -4.14
C SER A 30 5.44 19.77 -3.06
N LYS A 31 4.16 20.17 -3.06
CA LYS A 31 3.58 21.04 -2.01
C LYS A 31 3.79 20.46 -0.61
N LEU A 32 3.52 19.17 -0.44
CA LEU A 32 3.67 18.46 0.83
C LEU A 32 5.13 18.20 1.23
N SER A 33 6.09 18.43 0.33
CA SER A 33 7.51 18.17 0.54
C SER A 33 8.36 19.43 0.46
N LYS A 34 7.83 20.60 0.87
CA LYS A 34 8.54 21.89 0.86
C LYS A 34 9.02 22.28 -0.54
N ASN A 35 8.17 22.09 -1.55
CA ASN A 35 8.42 22.41 -2.96
C ASN A 35 9.66 21.71 -3.54
N LYS A 36 9.98 20.51 -3.08
CA LYS A 36 11.03 19.67 -3.68
C LYS A 36 10.70 19.31 -5.13
N LYS A 37 11.74 19.04 -5.93
CA LYS A 37 11.61 18.71 -7.35
C LYS A 37 11.11 17.27 -7.52
N ILE A 38 9.87 17.13 -7.97
CA ILE A 38 9.20 15.84 -8.19
C ILE A 38 8.97 15.60 -9.68
N ARG A 39 9.36 14.43 -10.18
CA ARG A 39 8.99 13.92 -11.50
C ARG A 39 8.06 12.73 -11.31
N SER A 40 6.81 12.87 -11.75
CA SER A 40 5.76 11.89 -11.53
C SER A 40 5.32 11.31 -12.87
N TYR A 41 5.23 9.99 -12.95
CA TYR A 41 4.83 9.27 -14.16
C TYR A 41 3.95 8.08 -13.79
N HIS A 42 3.08 7.70 -14.72
CA HIS A 42 2.46 6.38 -14.70
C HIS A 42 3.52 5.31 -15.02
N HIS A 43 3.41 4.17 -14.33
CA HIS A 43 4.31 3.02 -14.50
C HIS A 43 5.78 3.44 -14.38
N ALA A 44 6.08 4.29 -13.40
CA ALA A 44 7.44 4.80 -13.26
C ALA A 44 8.43 3.67 -12.91
N ASP A 45 7.96 2.61 -12.28
CA ASP A 45 8.74 1.43 -11.92
C ASP A 45 9.21 0.58 -13.11
N SER A 46 8.54 0.66 -14.27
CA SER A 46 9.01 0.02 -15.51
C SER A 46 9.92 0.91 -16.35
N ARG A 47 9.98 2.21 -16.02
CA ARG A 47 10.66 3.25 -16.82
C ARG A 47 11.96 3.73 -16.19
N PHE A 48 12.05 3.74 -14.87
CA PHE A 48 13.18 4.31 -14.14
C PHE A 48 13.72 3.30 -13.13
N ILE A 49 14.99 2.90 -13.31
CA ILE A 49 15.68 1.90 -12.47
C ILE A 49 15.58 2.24 -10.98
N VAL A 50 15.69 3.52 -10.62
CA VAL A 50 15.58 3.98 -9.22
C VAL A 50 14.19 3.70 -8.62
N VAL A 51 13.13 3.81 -9.43
CA VAL A 51 11.77 3.51 -9.01
C VAL A 51 11.54 1.99 -9.00
N SER A 52 12.12 1.26 -9.94
CA SER A 52 12.13 -0.22 -9.93
C SER A 52 12.77 -0.75 -8.63
N ALA A 53 13.92 -0.20 -8.23
CA ALA A 53 14.59 -0.55 -6.98
C ALA A 53 13.71 -0.25 -5.75
N ALA A 54 13.05 0.91 -5.70
CA ALA A 54 12.10 1.24 -4.64
C ALA A 54 10.90 0.27 -4.60
N SER A 55 10.41 -0.16 -5.77
CA SER A 55 9.32 -1.14 -5.94
C SER A 55 9.73 -2.52 -5.39
N ILE A 56 10.96 -2.98 -5.66
CA ILE A 56 11.51 -4.22 -5.10
C ILE A 56 11.56 -4.15 -3.58
N ILE A 57 12.16 -3.09 -3.02
CA ILE A 57 12.26 -2.91 -1.57
C ILE A 57 10.87 -2.95 -0.93
N ALA A 58 9.91 -2.21 -1.49
CA ALA A 58 8.54 -2.14 -0.97
C ALA A 58 7.83 -3.52 -1.00
N LYS A 59 7.93 -4.26 -2.11
CA LYS A 59 7.30 -5.58 -2.27
C LYS A 59 7.94 -6.61 -1.33
N VAL A 60 9.27 -6.68 -1.27
CA VAL A 60 9.98 -7.61 -0.38
C VAL A 60 9.67 -7.34 1.08
N VAL A 61 9.63 -6.08 1.51
CA VAL A 61 9.26 -5.72 2.89
C VAL A 61 7.81 -6.10 3.18
N ARG A 62 6.87 -5.78 2.28
CA ARG A 62 5.45 -6.15 2.43
C ARG A 62 5.31 -7.67 2.61
N ASP A 63 5.93 -8.45 1.73
CA ASP A 63 5.78 -9.89 1.73
C ASP A 63 6.38 -10.51 3.00
N ARG A 64 7.51 -9.96 3.51
CA ARG A 64 8.08 -10.32 4.82
C ARG A 64 7.12 -10.05 5.98
N GLU A 65 6.46 -8.89 6.01
CA GLU A 65 5.49 -8.60 7.07
C GLU A 65 4.26 -9.51 6.99
N ILE A 66 3.75 -9.79 5.79
CA ILE A 66 2.65 -10.76 5.60
C ILE A 66 3.06 -12.16 6.05
N MET A 67 4.29 -12.61 5.77
CA MET A 67 4.79 -13.90 6.25
C MET A 67 4.81 -13.99 7.79
N LYS A 68 5.11 -12.89 8.49
CA LYS A 68 5.04 -12.88 9.97
C LYS A 68 3.61 -13.09 10.46
N LEU A 69 2.63 -12.43 9.84
CA LEU A 69 1.22 -12.62 10.18
C LEU A 69 0.75 -14.05 9.88
N ARG A 70 1.24 -14.63 8.78
CA ARG A 70 0.93 -16.00 8.36
C ARG A 70 1.41 -17.08 9.33
N LYS A 71 2.32 -16.77 10.27
CA LYS A 71 2.72 -17.71 11.32
C LYS A 71 1.57 -18.09 12.25
N ASN A 72 0.63 -17.16 12.46
CA ASN A 72 -0.47 -17.32 13.42
C ASN A 72 -1.85 -17.37 12.75
N HIS A 73 -1.93 -17.03 11.45
CA HIS A 73 -3.20 -16.88 10.73
C HIS A 73 -3.08 -17.37 9.29
N ASP A 74 -3.98 -18.22 8.81
CA ASP A 74 -4.09 -18.50 7.38
C ASP A 74 -4.89 -17.38 6.70
N LEU A 75 -4.19 -16.35 6.22
CA LEU A 75 -4.79 -15.13 5.70
C LEU A 75 -5.17 -15.20 4.21
N GLY A 76 -4.74 -16.24 3.49
CA GLY A 76 -4.68 -16.16 2.03
C GLY A 76 -3.76 -15.03 1.54
N SER A 77 -4.11 -14.39 0.44
CA SER A 77 -3.39 -13.32 -0.24
C SER A 77 -3.57 -11.93 0.41
N GLY A 78 -4.61 -11.74 1.22
CA GLY A 78 -5.00 -10.43 1.76
C GLY A 78 -5.82 -9.58 0.78
N TYR A 79 -6.20 -10.12 -0.38
CA TYR A 79 -7.05 -9.44 -1.36
C TYR A 79 -8.51 -9.91 -1.29
N PRO A 80 -9.49 -9.03 -1.59
CA PRO A 80 -10.91 -9.35 -1.50
C PRO A 80 -11.40 -10.24 -2.65
N SER A 81 -10.55 -10.53 -3.62
CA SER A 81 -10.79 -11.51 -4.68
C SER A 81 -10.43 -12.94 -4.28
N ASP A 82 -9.79 -13.12 -3.12
CA ASP A 82 -9.37 -14.41 -2.62
C ASP A 82 -10.33 -14.90 -1.53
N SER A 83 -10.98 -16.03 -1.80
CA SER A 83 -11.95 -16.64 -0.89
C SER A 83 -11.36 -16.91 0.49
N LYS A 84 -10.11 -17.36 0.59
CA LYS A 84 -9.45 -17.60 1.89
C LYS A 84 -9.34 -16.34 2.73
N THR A 85 -9.06 -15.20 2.08
CA THR A 85 -8.99 -13.91 2.77
C THR A 85 -10.36 -13.51 3.30
N ILE A 86 -11.42 -13.70 2.50
CA ILE A 86 -12.80 -13.40 2.89
C ILE A 86 -13.20 -14.28 4.08
N ASP A 87 -12.99 -15.60 3.98
CA ASP A 87 -13.36 -16.58 4.99
C ASP A 87 -12.62 -16.32 6.31
N PHE A 88 -11.33 -16.00 6.26
CA PHE A 88 -10.55 -15.60 7.42
C PHE A 88 -11.20 -14.40 8.15
N VAL A 89 -11.52 -13.32 7.42
CA VAL A 89 -12.09 -12.11 8.02
C VAL A 89 -13.47 -12.40 8.63
N LYS A 90 -14.32 -13.15 7.92
CA LYS A 90 -15.65 -13.55 8.41
C LYS A 90 -15.56 -14.37 9.69
N LEU A 91 -14.76 -15.42 9.67
CA LEU A 91 -14.63 -16.33 10.80
C LEU A 91 -14.03 -15.62 12.01
N TYR A 92 -12.96 -14.83 11.80
CA TYR A 92 -12.34 -14.09 12.88
C TYR A 92 -13.33 -13.13 13.56
N TYR A 93 -14.09 -12.37 12.76
CA TYR A 93 -15.08 -11.45 13.30
C TYR A 93 -16.23 -12.18 14.00
N LYS A 94 -16.73 -13.28 13.43
CA LYS A 94 -17.79 -14.09 14.03
C LYS A 94 -17.39 -14.65 15.41
N THR A 95 -16.13 -15.07 15.56
CA THR A 95 -15.62 -15.64 16.81
C THR A 95 -15.28 -14.59 17.86
N ASN A 96 -14.68 -13.46 17.46
CA ASN A 96 -14.11 -12.49 18.40
C ASN A 96 -14.96 -11.22 18.57
N HIS A 97 -15.94 -10.99 17.69
CA HIS A 97 -16.71 -9.73 17.57
C HIS A 97 -15.84 -8.48 17.36
N ILE A 98 -14.56 -8.67 17.02
CA ILE A 98 -13.59 -7.62 16.69
C ILE A 98 -12.77 -8.05 15.49
N LEU A 99 -12.29 -7.07 14.72
CA LEU A 99 -11.31 -7.30 13.66
C LEU A 99 -9.88 -7.19 14.20
N PRO A 100 -8.95 -8.03 13.72
CA PRO A 100 -7.55 -7.94 14.13
C PRO A 100 -6.95 -6.62 13.65
N VAL A 101 -5.96 -6.11 14.38
CA VAL A 101 -5.40 -4.76 14.17
C VAL A 101 -4.82 -4.54 12.77
N PHE A 102 -4.40 -5.60 12.08
CA PHE A 102 -3.84 -5.54 10.74
C PHE A 102 -4.90 -5.53 9.63
N VAL A 103 -6.19 -5.74 9.95
CA VAL A 103 -7.29 -5.62 8.99
C VAL A 103 -7.76 -4.16 8.90
N ARG A 104 -7.90 -3.66 7.67
CA ARG A 104 -8.32 -2.28 7.40
C ARG A 104 -9.83 -2.13 7.56
N LYS A 105 -10.28 -1.79 8.78
CA LYS A 105 -11.70 -1.67 9.14
C LYS A 105 -12.52 -0.75 8.22
N SER A 106 -11.94 0.38 7.79
CA SER A 106 -12.60 1.36 6.92
C SER A 106 -12.64 0.95 5.44
N TRP A 107 -12.06 -0.20 5.09
CA TRP A 107 -12.00 -0.61 3.69
C TRP A 107 -13.35 -1.18 3.24
N LYS A 108 -13.87 -0.68 2.12
CA LYS A 108 -15.20 -1.06 1.60
C LYS A 108 -15.40 -2.59 1.46
N PRO A 109 -14.44 -3.38 0.96
CA PRO A 109 -14.58 -4.84 0.95
C PRO A 109 -14.74 -5.42 2.35
N THR A 110 -13.98 -4.93 3.34
CA THR A 110 -14.13 -5.37 4.72
C THR A 110 -15.53 -5.06 5.25
N GLN A 111 -16.04 -3.85 5.04
CA GLN A 111 -17.40 -3.48 5.45
C GLN A 111 -18.46 -4.41 4.83
N LYS A 112 -18.39 -4.66 3.52
CA LYS A 112 -19.29 -5.60 2.84
C LYS A 112 -19.23 -7.02 3.40
N ILE A 113 -18.05 -7.47 3.82
CA ILE A 113 -17.86 -8.79 4.44
C ILE A 113 -18.53 -8.85 5.82
N LEU A 114 -18.59 -7.75 6.56
CA LEU A 114 -19.22 -7.68 7.88
C LEU A 114 -20.74 -7.49 7.81
N GLU A 115 -21.24 -6.89 6.73
CA GLU A 115 -22.67 -6.71 6.46
C GLU A 115 -23.35 -8.00 5.95
N SER A 116 -22.57 -8.99 5.51
CA SER A 116 -23.04 -10.28 4.97
C SER A 116 -23.12 -11.36 6.04
#